data_AF-A0A010Z1T0-F1
#
_entry.id   AF-A0A010Z1T0-F1
#
_cell.length_a   1.000
_cell.length_b   1.000
_cell.length_c   1.000
_cell.angle_alpha   90.00
_cell.angle_beta   90.00
_cell.angle_gamma   90.00
#
_symmetry.space_group_name_H-M   'P 1'
#
loop_
_entity.id
_entity.type
_entity.pdbx_description
1 polymer ?
#
loop_
_entity_poly.entity_id
_entity_poly.type
_entity_poly.pdbx_seq_one_letter_code
_entity_poly.pdbx_strand_id
1 'polypeptide(L)'
;MSNPVTKAARHARISELVRTTPIPSQTVLARLLADEGMAVTQATLSRDLEELGAVKLRGADGSPASYVLPEEGAAPMRPSVSPPDQLIRRLQELLTGAEASGNLVVLRTPPGAAQFLASGLDRSGLPDIIGTIAGDDTILVITRETDGGEAFAGKVLDWAHQRGSATVEVNTSGHHHAATLLKETQ
;
A
#
# COMPACT_ATOMS: atom_id res chain seq x y z
N MET A 1 -9.41 8.88 40.84
CA MET A 1 -10.06 7.84 40.00
C MET A 1 -10.01 8.34 38.57
N SER A 2 -9.28 7.65 37.69
CA SER A 2 -9.07 8.07 36.29
C SER A 2 -10.35 7.84 35.50
N ASN A 3 -10.86 8.89 34.85
CA ASN A 3 -12.01 8.84 33.97
C ASN A 3 -11.70 7.87 32.80
N PRO A 4 -12.65 7.05 32.31
CA PRO A 4 -12.37 6.18 31.18
C PRO A 4 -11.99 7.03 29.96
N VAL A 5 -10.74 6.87 29.51
CA VAL A 5 -10.20 7.61 28.37
C VAL A 5 -10.97 7.20 27.12
N THR A 6 -11.68 8.14 26.52
CA THR A 6 -12.44 7.89 25.29
C THR A 6 -11.49 7.55 24.13
N LYS A 7 -11.98 6.77 23.16
CA LYS A 7 -11.22 6.42 21.95
C LYS A 7 -10.70 7.68 21.24
N ALA A 8 -11.54 8.70 21.11
CA ALA A 8 -11.17 9.97 20.48
C ALA A 8 -10.03 10.70 21.22
N ALA A 9 -10.10 10.78 22.56
CA ALA A 9 -9.03 11.40 23.36
C ALA A 9 -7.71 10.63 23.24
N ARG A 10 -7.79 9.29 23.22
CA ARG A 10 -6.62 8.43 23.04
C ARG A 10 -6.02 8.57 21.65
N HIS A 11 -6.85 8.60 20.60
CA HIS A 11 -6.41 8.79 19.21
C HIS A 11 -5.70 10.12 19.03
N ALA A 12 -6.30 11.22 19.51
CA ALA A 12 -5.68 12.54 19.48
C ALA A 12 -4.30 12.53 20.17
N ARG A 13 -4.19 11.85 21.32
CA ARG A 13 -2.92 11.77 22.04
C ARG A 13 -1.87 10.90 21.36
N ILE A 14 -2.26 9.74 20.84
CA ILE A 14 -1.39 8.88 20.04
C ILE A 14 -0.84 9.69 18.85
N SER A 15 -1.70 10.44 18.16
CA SER A 15 -1.28 11.24 17.03
C SER A 15 -0.27 12.32 17.39
N GLU A 16 -0.50 13.02 18.50
CA GLU A 16 0.44 14.03 19.00
C GLU A 16 1.80 13.42 19.37
N LEU A 17 1.81 12.30 20.10
CA LEU A 17 3.04 11.62 20.50
C LEU A 17 3.85 11.13 19.29
N VAL A 18 3.16 10.57 18.29
CA VAL A 18 3.81 10.06 17.07
C VAL A 18 4.37 11.19 16.20
N ARG A 19 3.78 12.39 16.22
CA ARG A 19 4.27 13.56 15.48
C ARG A 19 5.43 14.28 16.17
N THR A 20 5.42 14.33 17.50
CA THR A 20 6.39 15.13 18.27
C THR A 20 7.61 14.35 18.74
N THR A 21 7.52 13.02 18.83
CA THR A 21 8.57 12.19 19.41
C THR A 21 8.77 10.89 18.61
N PRO A 22 10.01 10.42 18.38
CA PRO A 22 10.24 9.12 17.75
C PRO A 22 9.70 7.96 18.60
N ILE A 23 8.71 7.23 18.07
CA ILE A 23 8.10 6.08 18.75
C ILE A 23 8.58 4.76 18.14
N PRO A 24 9.57 4.06 18.73
CA PRO A 24 10.17 2.88 18.10
C PRO A 24 9.35 1.59 18.26
N SER A 25 8.44 1.53 19.22
CA SER A 25 7.62 0.33 19.47
C SER A 25 6.32 0.68 20.18
N GLN A 26 5.35 -0.22 20.08
CA GLN A 26 4.08 -0.08 20.80
C GLN A 26 4.27 -0.16 22.32
N THR A 27 5.29 -0.89 22.79
CA THR A 27 5.67 -0.92 24.21
C THR A 27 6.10 0.46 24.71
N VAL A 28 6.88 1.20 23.90
CA VAL A 28 7.26 2.58 24.23
C VAL A 28 6.04 3.49 24.24
N LEU A 29 5.17 3.39 23.23
CA LEU A 29 3.93 4.17 23.17
C LEU A 29 3.01 3.90 24.37
N ALA A 30 2.85 2.63 24.75
CA ALA A 30 2.06 2.23 25.91
C ALA A 30 2.59 2.83 27.20
N ARG A 31 3.92 2.88 27.37
CA ARG A 31 4.55 3.50 28.53
C ARG A 31 4.28 5.01 28.57
N LEU A 32 4.48 5.72 27.47
CA LEU A 32 4.24 7.17 27.39
C LEU A 32 2.78 7.52 27.71
N LEU A 33 1.82 6.74 27.20
CA LEU A 33 0.41 6.92 27.51
C LEU A 33 0.10 6.58 28.98
N ALA A 34 0.72 5.54 29.54
CA ALA A 34 0.55 5.16 30.95
C ALA A 34 1.11 6.22 31.92
N ASP A 35 2.22 6.86 31.58
CA ASP A 35 2.81 7.97 32.34
C ASP A 35 1.85 9.18 32.42
N GLU A 36 0.94 9.30 31.46
CA GLU A 36 -0.14 10.31 31.40
C GLU A 36 -1.48 9.81 31.95
N GLY A 37 -1.52 8.61 32.54
CA GLY A 37 -2.73 8.01 33.11
C GLY A 37 -3.65 7.31 32.10
N MET A 38 -3.20 7.12 30.86
CA MET A 38 -3.92 6.41 29.78
C MET A 38 -3.37 4.99 29.57
N ALA A 39 -3.57 4.11 30.55
CA ALA A 39 -3.15 2.71 30.42
C ALA A 39 -3.98 1.96 29.36
N VAL A 40 -3.31 1.37 28.38
CA VAL A 40 -3.93 0.59 27.28
C VAL A 40 -3.18 -0.69 26.98
N THR A 41 -3.90 -1.69 26.46
CA THR A 41 -3.31 -2.96 26.04
C THR A 41 -2.62 -2.83 24.69
N GLN A 42 -1.67 -3.71 24.43
CA GLN A 42 -1.00 -3.78 23.12
C GLN A 42 -1.99 -4.04 21.98
N ALA A 43 -3.01 -4.88 22.19
CA ALA A 43 -4.04 -5.14 21.19
C ALA A 43 -4.86 -3.88 20.84
N THR A 44 -5.14 -3.03 21.83
CA THR A 44 -5.85 -1.75 21.63
C THR A 44 -4.98 -0.79 20.85
N LEU A 45 -3.71 -0.65 21.25
CA LEU A 45 -2.75 0.19 20.54
C LEU A 45 -2.49 -0.24 19.10
N SER A 46 -2.45 -1.55 18.85
CA SER A 46 -2.28 -2.07 17.50
C SER A 46 -3.43 -1.63 16.60
N ARG A 47 -4.67 -1.76 17.09
CA ARG A 47 -5.87 -1.33 16.36
C ARG A 47 -5.91 0.19 16.18
N ASP A 48 -5.62 0.96 17.23
CA ASP A 48 -5.62 2.42 17.15
C ASP A 48 -4.59 2.93 16.13
N LEU A 49 -3.38 2.37 16.12
CA LEU A 49 -2.34 2.73 15.15
C LEU A 49 -2.74 2.36 13.72
N GLU A 50 -3.41 1.22 13.53
CA GLU A 50 -3.93 0.80 12.22
C GLU A 50 -5.05 1.75 11.73
N GLU A 51 -5.99 2.08 12.60
CA GLU A 51 -7.09 3.02 12.30
C GLU A 51 -6.59 4.43 12.00
N LEU A 52 -5.52 4.88 12.68
CA LEU A 52 -4.86 6.15 12.42
C LEU A 52 -3.94 6.12 11.19
N GLY A 53 -3.73 4.96 10.56
CA GLY A 53 -2.85 4.82 9.40
C GLY A 53 -1.37 4.95 9.72
N ALA A 54 -0.97 4.70 10.97
CA ALA A 54 0.43 4.83 11.40
C ALA A 54 1.32 3.79 10.73
N VAL A 55 2.45 4.25 10.20
CA VAL A 55 3.43 3.41 9.53
C VAL A 55 4.78 3.48 10.23
N LYS A 56 5.38 2.32 10.47
CA LYS A 56 6.75 2.19 10.98
C LYS A 56 7.76 2.38 9.86
N LEU A 57 8.61 3.40 9.96
CA LEU A 57 9.66 3.75 9.01
C LEU A 57 11.03 3.58 9.63
N ARG A 58 12.02 3.16 8.83
CA ARG A 58 13.44 3.27 9.18
C ARG A 58 13.93 4.63 8.68
N GLY A 59 14.62 5.39 9.51
CA GLY A 59 15.19 6.65 9.04
C GLY A 59 16.38 6.41 8.11
N ALA A 60 16.55 7.31 7.15
CA ALA A 60 17.55 7.21 6.10
C ALA A 60 19.00 7.15 6.64
N ASP A 61 19.23 7.70 7.83
CA ASP A 61 20.55 7.83 8.45
C ASP A 61 20.90 6.67 9.42
N GLY A 62 20.25 5.51 9.27
CA GLY A 62 20.44 4.37 10.17
C GLY A 62 19.77 4.54 11.54
N SER A 63 18.92 5.56 11.70
CA SER A 63 18.15 5.77 12.92
C SER A 63 17.11 4.66 13.13
N PRO A 64 16.83 4.29 14.40
CA PRO A 64 15.95 3.17 14.72
C PRO A 64 14.54 3.41 14.18
N ALA A 65 13.90 2.33 13.73
CA ALA A 65 12.60 2.42 13.10
C ALA A 65 11.54 2.98 14.05
N SER A 66 10.80 4.00 13.63
CA SER A 66 9.77 4.67 14.43
C SER A 66 8.44 4.77 13.69
N TYR A 67 7.33 4.84 14.44
CA TYR A 67 6.02 5.13 13.87
C TYR A 67 5.96 6.58 13.41
N VAL A 68 5.33 6.80 12.27
CA VAL A 68 4.92 8.10 11.76
C VAL A 68 3.46 8.03 11.33
N LEU A 69 2.77 9.16 11.37
CA LEU A 69 1.45 9.31 10.76
C LEU A 69 1.60 10.03 9.42
N PRO A 70 0.83 9.66 8.40
CA PRO A 70 0.69 10.48 7.20
C PRO A 70 0.16 11.87 7.61
N GLU A 71 0.73 12.95 7.07
CA GLU A 71 0.08 14.26 7.15
C GLU A 71 -1.26 14.16 6.39
N GLU A 72 -2.30 14.85 6.88
CA GLU A 72 -3.55 14.98 6.11
C GLU A 72 -3.22 15.63 4.76
N GLY A 73 -3.16 14.82 3.70
CA GLY A 73 -2.77 15.24 2.36
C GLY A 73 -1.33 14.92 1.91
N ALA A 74 -0.49 14.27 2.73
CA ALA A 74 0.83 13.79 2.28
C ALA A 74 0.86 12.29 1.99
N ALA A 75 1.52 11.92 0.89
CA ALA A 75 1.70 10.54 0.46
C ALA A 75 2.53 9.72 1.47
N PRO A 76 2.27 8.41 1.66
CA PRO A 76 2.95 7.61 2.68
C PRO A 76 4.40 7.24 2.27
N MET A 77 5.35 7.40 3.20
CA MET A 77 6.78 7.10 2.99
C MET A 77 7.24 5.79 3.65
N ARG A 78 6.63 4.62 3.38
CA ARG A 78 7.33 3.30 3.54
C ARG A 78 8.13 3.03 2.25
N PRO A 79 8.88 1.91 2.07
CA PRO A 79 8.88 1.28 0.75
C PRO A 79 7.44 0.83 0.52
N SER A 80 6.59 1.80 0.20
CA SER A 80 5.15 1.65 0.15
C SER A 80 4.94 0.77 -1.07
N VAL A 81 4.37 -0.40 -0.84
CA VAL A 81 3.44 -0.98 -1.80
C VAL A 81 2.51 0.18 -2.12
N SER A 82 2.77 0.85 -3.26
CA SER A 82 2.10 2.10 -3.63
C SER A 82 0.60 1.80 -3.66
N PRO A 83 -0.31 2.79 -3.55
CA PRO A 83 -1.75 2.53 -3.72
C PRO A 83 -2.07 1.64 -4.94
N PRO A 84 -1.33 1.78 -6.07
CA PRO A 84 -1.33 0.81 -7.18
C PRO A 84 -0.93 -0.62 -6.80
N ASP A 85 0.13 -0.87 -6.04
CA ASP A 85 0.61 -2.22 -5.73
C ASP A 85 -0.37 -3.01 -4.85
N GLN A 86 -1.09 -2.34 -3.93
CA GLN A 86 -2.14 -3.01 -3.14
C GLN A 86 -3.34 -3.36 -4.01
N LEU A 87 -3.71 -2.46 -4.92
CA LEU A 87 -4.74 -2.71 -5.92
C LEU A 87 -4.35 -3.88 -6.83
N ILE A 88 -3.11 -3.90 -7.34
CA ILE A 88 -2.59 -4.97 -8.20
C ILE A 88 -2.72 -6.33 -7.52
N ARG A 89 -2.33 -6.46 -6.24
CA ARG A 89 -2.52 -7.73 -5.50
C ARG A 89 -3.98 -8.15 -5.42
N ARG A 90 -4.90 -7.21 -5.18
CA ARG A 90 -6.34 -7.52 -5.14
C ARG A 90 -6.87 -7.91 -6.52
N LEU A 91 -6.42 -7.25 -7.58
CA LEU A 91 -6.77 -7.60 -8.96
C LEU A 91 -6.30 -9.01 -9.30
N GLN A 92 -5.06 -9.37 -8.93
CA GLN A 92 -4.52 -10.72 -9.12
C GLN A 92 -5.31 -11.81 -8.37
N GLU A 93 -5.90 -11.47 -7.23
CA GLU A 93 -6.65 -12.40 -6.40
C GLU A 93 -8.13 -12.50 -6.80
N LEU A 94 -8.75 -11.38 -7.20
CA LEU A 94 -10.21 -11.24 -7.28
C LEU A 94 -10.74 -10.92 -8.67
N LEU A 95 -9.92 -10.45 -9.61
CA LEU A 95 -10.41 -10.13 -10.94
C LEU A 95 -10.58 -11.41 -11.77
N THR A 96 -11.80 -11.72 -12.17
CA THR A 96 -12.12 -12.89 -13.01
C THR A 96 -12.42 -12.51 -14.46
N GLY A 97 -12.69 -11.24 -14.74
CA GLY A 97 -12.91 -10.72 -16.09
C GLY A 97 -13.05 -9.20 -16.12
N ALA A 98 -12.82 -8.61 -17.29
CA ALA A 98 -13.04 -7.19 -17.54
C ALA A 98 -13.51 -7.01 -18.99
N GLU A 99 -14.58 -6.24 -19.19
CA GLU A 99 -15.14 -5.86 -20.49
C GLU A 99 -15.47 -4.37 -20.51
N ALA A 100 -15.45 -3.73 -21.67
CA ALA A 100 -15.70 -2.29 -21.79
C ALA A 100 -16.71 -1.94 -22.89
N SER A 101 -17.38 -0.80 -22.69
CA SER A 101 -18.24 -0.16 -23.69
C SER A 101 -18.15 1.37 -23.52
N GLY A 102 -17.46 2.04 -24.44
CA GLY A 102 -17.17 3.47 -24.32
C GLY A 102 -16.32 3.75 -23.08
N ASN A 103 -16.83 4.54 -22.14
CA ASN A 103 -16.19 4.83 -20.86
C ASN A 103 -16.67 3.96 -19.69
N LEU A 104 -17.52 2.97 -19.96
CA LEU A 104 -18.01 2.05 -18.96
C LEU A 104 -17.17 0.78 -19.00
N VAL A 105 -16.65 0.37 -17.85
CA VAL A 105 -15.90 -0.88 -17.69
C VAL A 105 -16.61 -1.75 -16.67
N VAL A 106 -16.88 -2.99 -17.04
CA VAL A 106 -17.50 -3.99 -16.18
C VAL A 106 -16.41 -4.96 -15.74
N LEU A 107 -16.12 -4.98 -14.44
CA LEU A 107 -15.22 -5.94 -13.82
C LEU A 107 -16.01 -7.05 -13.16
N ARG A 108 -15.55 -8.29 -13.29
CA ARG A 108 -16.13 -9.47 -12.64
C ARG A 108 -15.22 -9.97 -11.53
N THR A 109 -15.84 -10.44 -10.45
CA THR A 109 -15.17 -11.02 -9.28
C THR A 109 -15.87 -12.31 -8.84
N PRO A 110 -15.29 -13.09 -7.91
CA PRO A 110 -16.07 -14.10 -7.19
C PRO A 110 -17.25 -13.47 -6.42
N PRO A 111 -18.26 -14.27 -6.03
CA PRO A 111 -19.38 -13.81 -5.22
C PRO A 111 -18.93 -13.12 -3.92
N GLY A 112 -19.56 -11.99 -3.61
CA GLY A 112 -19.28 -11.17 -2.42
C GLY A 112 -17.96 -10.37 -2.45
N ALA A 113 -17.16 -10.43 -3.51
CA ALA A 113 -15.86 -9.77 -3.57
C ALA A 113 -15.87 -8.38 -4.23
N ALA A 114 -16.94 -8.02 -4.94
CA ALA A 114 -16.98 -6.80 -5.76
C ALA A 114 -16.77 -5.52 -4.92
N GLN A 115 -17.45 -5.42 -3.78
CA GLN A 115 -17.33 -4.25 -2.89
C GLN A 115 -15.90 -4.04 -2.37
N PHE A 116 -15.20 -5.13 -2.06
CA PHE A 116 -13.84 -5.07 -1.52
C PHE A 116 -12.83 -4.62 -2.59
N LEU A 117 -12.97 -5.13 -3.82
CA LEU A 117 -12.12 -4.71 -4.93
C LEU A 117 -12.42 -3.27 -5.36
N ALA A 118 -13.70 -2.87 -5.43
CA ALA A 118 -14.12 -1.49 -5.73
C ALA A 118 -13.55 -0.48 -4.74
N SER A 119 -13.58 -0.80 -3.44
CA SER A 119 -12.96 0.05 -2.42
C SER A 119 -11.43 0.17 -2.57
N GLY A 120 -10.79 -0.82 -3.20
CA GLY A 120 -9.37 -0.74 -3.59
C GLY A 120 -9.16 0.19 -4.78
N LEU A 121 -10.03 0.13 -5.79
CA LEU A 121 -10.01 1.03 -6.94
C LEU A 121 -10.21 2.49 -6.51
N ASP A 122 -11.19 2.78 -5.65
CA ASP A 122 -11.44 4.14 -5.19
C ASP A 122 -10.26 4.72 -4.39
N ARG A 123 -9.65 3.89 -3.52
CA ARG A 123 -8.50 4.30 -2.70
C ARG A 123 -7.19 4.37 -3.47
N SER A 124 -7.12 3.82 -4.69
CA SER A 124 -5.91 3.83 -5.51
C SER A 124 -5.59 5.21 -6.09
N GLY A 125 -6.59 6.10 -6.17
CA GLY A 125 -6.42 7.45 -6.72
C GLY A 125 -6.07 7.46 -8.22
N LEU A 126 -6.43 6.41 -8.97
CA LEU A 126 -6.16 6.37 -10.40
C LEU A 126 -6.88 7.52 -11.13
N PRO A 127 -6.13 8.38 -11.86
CA PRO A 127 -6.71 9.56 -12.50
C PRO A 127 -7.72 9.21 -13.60
N ASP A 128 -7.58 8.01 -14.16
CA ASP A 128 -8.41 7.47 -15.24
C ASP A 128 -9.86 7.20 -14.81
N ILE A 129 -10.15 7.16 -13.50
CA ILE A 129 -11.46 6.79 -12.95
C ILE A 129 -12.21 8.04 -12.49
N ILE A 130 -13.48 8.15 -12.86
CA ILE A 130 -14.46 9.10 -12.28
C ILE A 130 -15.01 8.52 -10.98
N GLY A 131 -15.40 7.25 -11.01
CA GLY A 131 -15.90 6.52 -9.84
C GLY A 131 -16.27 5.08 -10.14
N THR A 132 -16.67 4.36 -9.09
CA THR A 132 -17.09 2.95 -9.17
C THR A 132 -18.45 2.72 -8.51
N ILE A 133 -19.18 1.71 -8.98
CA ILE A 133 -20.40 1.18 -8.35
C ILE A 133 -20.26 -0.34 -8.28
N ALA A 134 -20.32 -0.90 -7.08
CA ALA A 134 -20.20 -2.34 -6.86
C ALA A 134 -21.54 -3.00 -6.52
N GLY A 135 -21.77 -4.16 -7.13
CA GLY A 135 -22.78 -5.14 -6.73
C GLY A 135 -22.19 -6.22 -5.83
N ASP A 136 -22.55 -7.49 -6.08
CA ASP A 136 -22.04 -8.65 -5.36
C ASP A 136 -20.76 -9.24 -6.02
N ASP A 137 -20.83 -9.50 -7.32
CA ASP A 137 -19.79 -10.14 -8.13
C ASP A 137 -19.36 -9.29 -9.34
N THR A 138 -19.85 -8.05 -9.40
CA THR A 138 -19.74 -7.16 -10.56
C THR A 138 -19.47 -5.73 -10.10
N ILE A 139 -18.54 -5.05 -10.75
CA ILE A 139 -18.20 -3.63 -10.51
C ILE A 139 -18.34 -2.87 -11.83
N LEU A 140 -19.11 -1.80 -11.82
CA LEU A 140 -19.09 -0.80 -12.88
C LEU A 140 -18.05 0.27 -12.54
N VAL A 141 -17.09 0.48 -13.43
CA VAL A 141 -16.10 1.55 -13.35
C VAL A 141 -16.40 2.54 -14.48
N ILE A 142 -16.43 3.83 -14.14
CA ILE A 142 -16.63 4.90 -15.12
C ILE A 142 -15.28 5.57 -15.34
N THR A 143 -14.72 5.46 -16.55
CA THR A 143 -13.48 6.14 -16.91
C THR A 143 -13.73 7.62 -17.24
N ARG A 144 -12.69 8.44 -17.08
CA ARG A 144 -12.73 9.88 -17.31
C ARG A 144 -12.91 10.24 -18.77
N GLU A 145 -12.11 9.63 -19.63
CA GLU A 145 -12.24 9.80 -21.08
C GLU A 145 -13.37 8.95 -21.63
N THR A 146 -14.09 9.49 -22.62
CA THR A 146 -15.30 8.88 -23.20
C THR A 146 -15.03 7.57 -23.96
N ASP A 147 -13.80 7.35 -24.40
CA ASP A 147 -13.29 6.17 -25.11
C ASP A 147 -12.22 5.42 -24.30
N GLY A 148 -12.01 5.80 -23.03
CA GLY A 148 -10.95 5.24 -22.19
C GLY A 148 -11.21 3.84 -21.63
N GLY A 149 -12.41 3.29 -21.79
CA GLY A 149 -12.81 2.04 -21.16
C GLY A 149 -11.99 0.83 -21.62
N GLU A 150 -11.77 0.70 -22.92
CA GLU A 150 -11.02 -0.44 -23.50
C GLU A 150 -9.57 -0.46 -22.99
N ALA A 151 -8.92 0.71 -22.99
CA ALA A 151 -7.56 0.87 -22.50
C ALA A 151 -7.46 0.56 -20.99
N PHE A 152 -8.44 1.00 -20.21
CA PHE A 152 -8.48 0.73 -18.77
C PHE A 152 -8.72 -0.76 -18.49
N ALA A 153 -9.64 -1.41 -19.22
CA ALA A 153 -9.90 -2.85 -19.11
C ALA A 153 -8.64 -3.68 -19.40
N GLY A 154 -7.91 -3.36 -20.48
CA GLY A 154 -6.63 -4.01 -20.80
C GLY A 154 -5.60 -3.81 -19.68
N LYS A 155 -5.46 -2.59 -19.18
CA LYS A 155 -4.53 -2.25 -18.09
C LYS A 155 -4.77 -3.07 -16.82
N VAL A 156 -6.03 -3.22 -16.38
CA VAL A 156 -6.34 -4.00 -15.17
C VAL A 156 -6.17 -5.50 -15.37
N LEU A 157 -6.43 -6.01 -16.58
CA LEU A 157 -6.15 -7.41 -16.94
C LEU A 157 -4.64 -7.68 -16.95
N ASP A 158 -3.83 -6.78 -17.49
CA ASP A 158 -2.36 -6.91 -17.48
C ASP A 158 -1.83 -6.98 -16.05
N TRP A 159 -2.32 -6.11 -15.17
CA TRP A 159 -1.97 -6.13 -13.75
C TRP A 159 -2.39 -7.41 -13.03
N ALA A 160 -3.58 -7.95 -13.35
CA ALA A 160 -4.05 -9.20 -12.79
C ALA A 160 -3.21 -10.42 -13.26
N HIS A 161 -2.65 -10.37 -14.47
CA HIS A 161 -1.83 -11.45 -15.02
C HIS A 161 -0.33 -11.34 -14.71
N GLN A 162 0.18 -10.16 -14.35
CA GLN A 162 1.58 -9.96 -13.94
C GLN A 162 1.86 -10.58 -12.57
N ARG A 163 1.96 -11.92 -12.49
CA ARG A 163 2.52 -12.58 -11.30
C ARG A 163 3.96 -12.08 -11.13
N GLY A 164 4.20 -11.41 -9.99
CA GLY A 164 5.37 -10.57 -9.75
C GLY A 164 6.66 -11.04 -10.42
N SER A 165 7.17 -10.21 -11.33
CA SER A 165 8.59 -10.26 -11.70
C SER A 165 9.37 -9.84 -10.47
N ALA A 166 9.77 -10.82 -9.65
CA ALA A 166 10.97 -10.65 -8.86
C ALA A 166 12.08 -10.31 -9.85
N THR A 167 12.65 -9.12 -9.71
CA THR A 167 13.85 -8.69 -10.40
C THR A 167 14.91 -9.78 -10.25
N VAL A 168 15.11 -10.57 -11.28
CA VAL A 168 16.37 -11.31 -11.46
C VAL A 168 17.35 -10.24 -11.91
N GLU A 169 18.13 -9.73 -10.96
CA GLU A 169 19.37 -9.03 -11.29
C GLU A 169 20.22 -10.02 -12.08
N VAL A 170 20.28 -9.81 -13.40
CA VAL A 170 21.27 -10.43 -14.27
C VAL A 170 22.61 -9.85 -13.85
N ASN A 171 23.32 -10.56 -12.97
CA ASN A 171 24.71 -10.26 -12.66
C ASN A 171 25.55 -10.61 -13.90
N THR A 172 25.66 -9.68 -14.83
CA THR A 172 26.66 -9.72 -15.91
C THR A 172 28.04 -9.48 -15.32
N SER A 173 28.60 -10.46 -14.61
CA SER A 173 30.05 -10.57 -14.43
C SER A 173 30.65 -11.17 -15.70
N GLY A 174 30.83 -10.29 -16.69
CA GLY A 174 31.59 -10.57 -17.90
C GLY A 174 33.07 -10.80 -17.59
N HIS A 175 33.48 -12.04 -17.82
CA HIS A 175 34.76 -12.51 -18.33
C HIS A 175 35.98 -11.55 -18.25
N HIS A 176 36.93 -11.92 -17.39
CA HIS A 176 38.36 -11.71 -17.64
C HIS A 176 39.09 -13.03 -17.46
N HIS A 177 39.15 -13.83 -18.53
CA HIS A 177 40.24 -14.78 -18.75
C HIS A 177 40.58 -14.88 -20.24
N ALA A 178 41.90 -14.90 -20.47
CA ALA A 178 42.61 -15.29 -21.68
C ALA A 178 42.74 -14.26 -22.82
N ALA A 179 43.80 -13.44 -22.71
CA ALA A 179 44.61 -13.07 -23.86
C ALA A 179 46.08 -13.42 -23.55
N THR A 180 46.40 -14.71 -23.57
CA THR A 180 47.77 -15.19 -23.76
C THR A 180 47.87 -15.61 -25.21
N LEU A 181 48.69 -14.90 -25.97
CA LEU A 181 49.48 -15.36 -27.12
C LEU A 181 49.94 -14.10 -27.88
N LEU A 182 51.23 -13.77 -27.78
CA LEU A 182 52.09 -13.45 -28.93
C LEU A 182 53.53 -13.15 -28.49
N LYS A 183 54.46 -13.92 -29.10
CA LYS A 183 55.88 -13.66 -29.41
C LYS A 183 56.94 -14.01 -28.36
N GLU A 184 57.80 -14.97 -28.73
CA GLU A 184 59.26 -14.85 -28.97
C GLU A 184 59.78 -16.24 -29.41
N THR A 185 60.32 -16.46 -30.62
CA THR A 185 61.70 -16.25 -31.11
C THR A 185 62.46 -17.59 -31.19
N GLN A 186 63.04 -17.85 -32.38
CA GLN A 186 63.88 -18.99 -32.82
C GLN A 186 63.21 -20.31 -33.19
#